data_AF-A0A3E0VH29-F1
#
_entry.id   AF-A0A3E0VH29-F1
#
_cell.length_a   1.000
_cell.length_b   1.000
_cell.length_c   1.000
_cell.angle_alpha   90.00
_cell.angle_beta   90.00
_cell.angle_gamma   90.00
#
_symmetry.space_group_name_H-M   'P 1'
#
loop_
_entity.id
_entity.type
_entity.pdbx_description
1 polymer ?
#
loop_
_entity_poly.entity_id
_entity_poly.type
_entity_poly.pdbx_seq_one_letter_code
_entity_poly.pdbx_strand_id
1 'polypeptide(L)'
;MLSSILPGFRELRTPLAAGYLWLATLWVIFGYLIPTEDQATGLIAQFYALNEAIGVTVLIASVTFVAYIIGVVTSAIHPNWIMPTGAKLTKTSQERFDREADMITLLLEGLKVERKKVATLVGPKFAAGEPDDDWNDQDRQSVRAWLGNTLTEDVPSMAVQLQAANKDMWDAYERAESESNFRLMISLPLAVLIASVGCKLWSADRFVFWPGDFGLIMDGAILVALVVGFLLLRKSREQLRKSNDIVVLAGLDHLIRTPRFMSAQAIYPPICP
;
A
#
# COMPACT_ATOMS: atom_id res chain seq x y z
N MET A 1 1.82 -30.53 0.52
CA MET A 1 2.44 -30.00 1.75
C MET A 1 3.54 -28.96 1.52
N LEU A 2 4.12 -28.83 0.32
CA LEU A 2 4.96 -27.67 -0.03
C LEU A 2 4.16 -26.37 -0.28
N SER A 3 2.87 -26.47 -0.65
CA SER A 3 2.00 -25.29 -0.90
C SER A 3 1.63 -24.51 0.35
N SER A 4 1.75 -25.09 1.55
CA SER A 4 1.50 -24.40 2.83
C SER A 4 2.74 -23.68 3.39
N ILE A 5 3.94 -23.95 2.86
CA ILE A 5 5.18 -23.20 3.17
C ILE A 5 5.39 -22.02 2.20
N LEU A 6 4.71 -22.06 1.03
CA LEU A 6 4.77 -21.02 0.00
C LEU A 6 4.17 -19.64 0.35
N PRO A 7 3.23 -19.45 1.29
CA PRO A 7 2.70 -18.13 1.61
C PRO A 7 3.81 -17.16 2.06
N GLY A 8 4.67 -17.60 2.99
CA GLY A 8 5.77 -16.78 3.51
C GLY A 8 6.83 -16.43 2.45
N PHE A 9 7.06 -17.31 1.48
CA PHE A 9 8.03 -17.02 0.40
C PHE A 9 7.57 -15.86 -0.49
N ARG A 10 6.26 -15.65 -0.61
CA ARG A 10 5.66 -14.55 -1.37
C ARG A 10 5.89 -13.21 -0.70
N GLU A 11 5.98 -13.18 0.61
CA GLU A 11 6.24 -11.96 1.38
C GLU A 11 7.74 -11.60 1.34
N LEU A 12 8.62 -12.60 1.25
CA LEU A 12 10.07 -12.39 1.16
C LEU A 12 10.54 -11.83 -0.19
N ARG A 13 9.90 -12.24 -1.31
CA ARG A 13 10.33 -11.84 -2.66
C ARG A 13 10.29 -10.32 -2.88
N THR A 14 9.31 -9.64 -2.30
CA THR A 14 9.05 -8.22 -2.51
C THR A 14 10.13 -7.33 -1.87
N PRO A 15 10.44 -7.43 -0.57
CA PRO A 15 11.55 -6.69 0.03
C PRO A 15 12.89 -7.10 -0.59
N LEU A 16 13.10 -8.38 -0.89
CA LEU A 16 14.34 -8.84 -1.52
C LEU A 16 14.54 -8.22 -2.92
N ALA A 17 13.51 -8.16 -3.76
CA ALA A 17 13.58 -7.50 -5.06
C ALA A 17 13.84 -6.00 -4.93
N ALA A 18 13.14 -5.31 -4.03
CA ALA A 18 13.36 -3.89 -3.76
C ALA A 18 14.78 -3.62 -3.24
N GLY A 19 15.28 -4.48 -2.35
CA GLY A 19 16.62 -4.45 -1.82
C GLY A 19 17.71 -4.62 -2.88
N TYR A 20 17.54 -5.58 -3.79
CA TYR A 20 18.46 -5.76 -4.91
C TYR A 20 18.48 -4.55 -5.85
N LEU A 21 17.33 -3.94 -6.11
CA LEU A 21 17.28 -2.71 -6.90
C LEU A 21 18.03 -1.57 -6.21
N TRP A 22 17.89 -1.43 -4.88
CA TRP A 22 18.67 -0.45 -4.13
C TRP A 22 20.17 -0.74 -4.17
N LEU A 23 20.59 -1.99 -3.98
CA LEU A 23 22.00 -2.37 -4.09
C LEU A 23 22.54 -2.11 -5.49
N ALA A 24 21.77 -2.43 -6.54
CA ALA A 24 22.14 -2.11 -7.91
C ALA A 24 22.26 -0.59 -8.12
N THR A 25 21.34 0.20 -7.56
CA THR A 25 21.42 1.67 -7.60
C THR A 25 22.68 2.17 -6.91
N LEU A 26 22.98 1.67 -5.70
CA LEU A 26 24.18 2.04 -4.96
C LEU A 26 25.44 1.62 -5.70
N TRP A 27 25.45 0.44 -6.33
CA TRP A 27 26.56 -0.01 -7.17
C TRP A 27 26.73 0.87 -8.41
N VAL A 28 25.64 1.24 -9.08
CA VAL A 28 25.71 2.17 -10.20
C VAL A 28 26.26 3.50 -9.71
N ILE A 29 25.80 4.06 -8.59
CA ILE A 29 26.28 5.36 -8.10
C ILE A 29 27.73 5.25 -7.65
N PHE A 30 28.08 4.34 -6.75
CA PHE A 30 29.35 4.31 -6.02
C PHE A 30 30.36 3.27 -6.50
N GLY A 31 29.99 2.36 -7.40
CA GLY A 31 30.86 1.23 -7.79
C GLY A 31 32.18 1.64 -8.45
N TYR A 32 32.27 2.88 -8.95
CA TYR A 32 33.53 3.43 -9.48
C TYR A 32 34.54 3.81 -8.39
N LEU A 33 34.10 3.98 -7.14
CA LEU A 33 34.93 4.28 -5.99
C LEU A 33 35.57 3.03 -5.39
N ILE A 34 35.16 1.84 -5.83
CA ILE A 34 35.66 0.58 -5.30
C ILE A 34 36.98 0.27 -6.02
N PRO A 35 38.13 0.34 -5.32
CA PRO A 35 39.42 0.06 -5.93
C PRO A 35 39.52 -1.42 -6.30
N THR A 36 40.28 -1.72 -7.35
CA THR A 36 40.64 -3.09 -7.72
C THR A 36 41.50 -3.74 -6.62
N GLU A 37 41.56 -5.07 -6.59
CA GLU A 37 42.22 -5.83 -5.52
C GLU A 37 43.70 -5.43 -5.32
N ASP A 38 44.39 -5.10 -6.41
CA ASP A 38 45.78 -4.62 -6.42
C ASP A 38 45.96 -3.20 -5.85
N GLN A 39 44.90 -2.38 -5.89
CA GLN A 39 44.89 -1.00 -5.41
C GLN A 39 44.24 -0.86 -4.03
N ALA A 40 43.57 -1.90 -3.56
CA ALA A 40 42.84 -1.89 -2.30
C ALA A 40 43.79 -1.79 -1.11
N THR A 41 43.52 -0.86 -0.20
CA THR A 41 44.23 -0.73 1.08
C THR A 41 43.24 -0.68 2.25
N GLY A 42 43.70 -1.00 3.45
CA GLY A 42 42.87 -0.94 4.67
C GLY A 42 41.70 -1.94 4.68
N LEU A 43 40.51 -1.46 5.06
CA LEU A 43 39.31 -2.30 5.21
C LEU A 43 38.86 -2.97 3.90
N ILE A 44 39.05 -2.31 2.75
CA ILE A 44 38.63 -2.88 1.46
C ILE A 44 39.48 -4.10 1.11
N ALA A 45 40.80 -4.06 1.36
CA ALA A 45 41.69 -5.21 1.17
C ALA A 45 41.29 -6.39 2.08
N GLN A 46 40.84 -6.11 3.32
CA GLN A 46 40.34 -7.15 4.21
C GLN A 46 39.05 -7.81 3.69
N PHE A 47 38.16 -7.05 3.06
CA PHE A 47 36.97 -7.63 2.41
C PHE A 47 37.33 -8.57 1.25
N TYR A 48 38.34 -8.23 0.44
CA TYR A 48 38.84 -9.11 -0.63
C TYR A 48 39.42 -10.41 -0.06
N ALA A 49 40.30 -10.31 0.93
CA ALA A 49 40.87 -11.48 1.61
C ALA A 49 39.79 -12.35 2.29
N LEU A 50 38.78 -11.72 2.88
CA LEU A 50 37.65 -12.43 3.49
C LEU A 50 36.82 -13.18 2.44
N ASN A 51 36.61 -12.59 1.27
CA ASN A 51 35.90 -13.25 0.17
C ASN A 51 36.66 -14.49 -0.33
N GLU A 52 37.98 -14.43 -0.42
CA GLU A 52 38.81 -15.60 -0.76
C GLU A 52 38.73 -16.69 0.30
N ALA A 53 38.72 -16.32 1.59
CA ALA A 53 38.70 -17.26 2.71
C ALA A 53 37.35 -17.96 2.90
N ILE A 54 36.23 -17.23 2.81
CA ILE A 54 34.88 -17.78 3.08
C ILE A 54 34.24 -18.35 1.80
N GLY A 55 34.68 -17.89 0.63
CA GLY A 55 34.20 -18.31 -0.67
C GLY A 55 32.95 -17.58 -1.14
N VAL A 56 32.77 -17.62 -2.46
CA VAL A 56 31.72 -16.88 -3.20
C VAL A 56 30.31 -17.21 -2.70
N THR A 57 30.05 -18.46 -2.26
CA THR A 57 28.73 -18.88 -1.78
C THR A 57 28.28 -18.09 -0.56
N VAL A 58 29.16 -17.87 0.42
CA VAL A 58 28.81 -17.12 1.63
C VAL A 58 28.72 -15.62 1.34
N LEU A 59 29.52 -15.12 0.40
CA LEU A 59 29.38 -13.74 -0.08
C LEU A 59 27.98 -13.51 -0.69
N ILE A 60 27.53 -14.39 -1.60
CA ILE A 60 26.19 -14.28 -2.20
C ILE A 60 25.10 -14.33 -1.12
N ALA A 61 25.22 -15.24 -0.15
CA ALA A 61 24.26 -15.33 0.96
C ALA A 61 24.24 -14.03 1.80
N SER A 62 25.41 -13.45 2.08
CA SER A 62 25.54 -12.21 2.84
C SER A 62 24.96 -11.01 2.08
N VAL A 63 25.25 -10.89 0.79
CA VAL A 63 24.67 -9.84 -0.08
C VAL A 63 23.16 -9.98 -0.17
N THR A 64 22.66 -11.21 -0.31
CA THR A 64 21.21 -11.50 -0.32
C THR A 64 20.55 -11.06 0.99
N PHE A 65 21.20 -11.35 2.12
CA PHE A 65 20.72 -10.95 3.44
C PHE A 65 20.69 -9.43 3.60
N VAL A 66 21.76 -8.73 3.21
CA VAL A 66 21.81 -7.26 3.22
C VAL A 66 20.73 -6.66 2.31
N ALA A 67 20.54 -7.21 1.11
CA ALA A 67 19.47 -6.79 0.20
C ALA A 67 18.10 -6.92 0.89
N TYR A 68 17.83 -8.07 1.50
CA TYR A 68 16.58 -8.29 2.24
C TYR A 68 16.37 -7.24 3.36
N ILE A 69 17.39 -6.95 4.17
CA ILE A 69 17.31 -5.94 5.23
C ILE A 69 17.01 -4.55 4.66
N ILE A 70 17.70 -4.13 3.59
CA ILE A 70 17.44 -2.85 2.92
C ILE A 70 15.98 -2.80 2.43
N GLY A 71 15.49 -3.89 1.85
CA GLY A 71 14.11 -4.04 1.42
C GLY A 71 13.10 -3.86 2.55
N VAL A 72 13.31 -4.53 3.68
CA VAL A 72 12.45 -4.43 4.88
C VAL A 72 12.49 -3.04 5.50
N VAL A 73 13.65 -2.40 5.55
CA VAL A 73 13.74 -1.01 6.04
C VAL A 73 13.01 -0.06 5.11
N THR A 74 13.15 -0.24 3.80
CA THR A 74 12.44 0.57 2.79
C THR A 74 10.92 0.38 2.93
N SER A 75 10.45 -0.84 3.15
CA SER A 75 9.02 -1.12 3.35
C SER A 75 8.46 -0.50 4.62
N ALA A 76 9.25 -0.37 5.68
CA ALA A 76 8.83 0.29 6.92
C ALA A 76 8.72 1.82 6.78
N ILE A 77 9.57 2.44 5.95
CA ILE A 77 9.59 3.90 5.74
C ILE A 77 8.46 4.34 4.79
N HIS A 78 8.14 3.52 3.80
CA HIS A 78 7.24 3.87 2.70
C HIS A 78 5.80 4.26 3.09
N PRO A 79 5.12 3.60 4.05
CA PRO A 79 3.73 3.92 4.41
C PRO A 79 3.58 5.37 4.84
N ASN A 80 4.51 5.87 5.66
CA ASN A 80 4.43 7.21 6.24
C ASN A 80 4.80 8.33 5.25
N TRP A 81 5.61 8.03 4.22
CA TRP A 81 6.10 9.01 3.26
C TRP A 81 5.16 9.22 2.07
N ILE A 82 4.56 8.15 1.54
CA ILE A 82 3.77 8.23 0.29
C ILE A 82 2.29 8.47 0.58
N MET A 83 1.81 8.01 1.73
CA MET A 83 0.48 8.31 2.25
C MET A 83 0.69 8.90 3.64
N PRO A 84 0.71 10.23 3.82
CA PRO A 84 0.60 10.76 5.18
C PRO A 84 -0.60 10.05 5.81
N THR A 85 -0.42 9.42 6.96
CA THR A 85 -1.36 8.47 7.57
C THR A 85 -2.72 9.08 7.93
N GLY A 86 -2.91 10.37 7.62
CA GLY A 86 -4.18 11.10 7.60
C GLY A 86 -4.54 11.66 6.22
N ALA A 87 -4.11 11.03 5.12
CA ALA A 87 -4.63 11.28 3.79
C ALA A 87 -6.10 10.86 3.81
N LYS A 88 -6.93 11.81 4.28
CA LYS A 88 -8.37 11.89 4.07
C LYS A 88 -8.67 11.09 2.82
N LEU A 89 -9.46 10.02 2.97
CA LEU A 89 -9.98 9.19 1.87
C LEU A 89 -10.02 10.09 0.65
N THR A 90 -9.13 9.85 -0.33
CA THR A 90 -8.93 10.82 -1.43
C THR A 90 -10.30 11.25 -1.92
N LYS A 91 -10.54 12.54 -2.17
CA LYS A 91 -11.91 13.11 -2.38
C LYS A 91 -12.85 12.19 -3.17
N THR A 92 -12.35 11.46 -4.17
CA THR A 92 -13.06 10.42 -4.93
C THR A 92 -13.50 9.16 -4.16
N SER A 93 -12.64 8.60 -3.31
CA SER A 93 -13.00 7.51 -2.38
C SER A 93 -13.92 8.01 -1.28
N GLN A 94 -13.70 9.24 -0.79
CA GLN A 94 -14.66 9.87 0.12
C GLN A 94 -16.00 10.12 -0.57
N GLU A 95 -16.04 10.57 -1.82
CA GLU A 95 -17.27 10.74 -2.61
C GLU A 95 -18.00 9.41 -2.87
N ARG A 96 -17.27 8.30 -3.08
CA ARG A 96 -17.89 6.96 -3.18
C ARG A 96 -18.43 6.50 -1.83
N PHE A 97 -17.62 6.65 -0.78
CA PHE A 97 -18.05 6.34 0.58
C PHE A 97 -19.23 7.22 0.99
N ASP A 98 -19.26 8.49 0.59
CA ASP A 98 -20.34 9.43 0.83
C ASP A 98 -21.61 9.00 0.07
N ARG A 99 -21.49 8.55 -1.20
CA ARG A 99 -22.64 7.99 -1.94
C ARG A 99 -23.17 6.71 -1.32
N GLU A 100 -22.28 5.82 -0.86
CA GLU A 100 -22.69 4.57 -0.20
C GLU A 100 -23.21 4.83 1.21
N ALA A 101 -22.63 5.76 1.96
CA ALA A 101 -23.12 6.22 3.26
C ALA A 101 -24.47 6.92 3.11
N ASP A 102 -24.69 7.68 2.03
CA ASP A 102 -26.00 8.24 1.69
C ASP A 102 -26.99 7.13 1.38
N MET A 103 -26.58 6.08 0.65
CA MET A 103 -27.44 4.91 0.43
C MET A 103 -27.77 4.19 1.75
N ILE A 104 -26.81 4.04 2.66
CA ILE A 104 -27.05 3.46 4.00
C ILE A 104 -27.97 4.37 4.82
N THR A 105 -27.77 5.69 4.75
CA THR A 105 -28.62 6.69 5.41
C THR A 105 -30.04 6.61 4.87
N LEU A 106 -30.21 6.52 3.54
CA LEU A 106 -31.50 6.33 2.88
C LEU A 106 -32.14 4.97 3.22
N LEU A 107 -31.35 3.91 3.36
CA LEU A 107 -31.84 2.61 3.83
C LEU A 107 -32.29 2.68 5.29
N LEU A 108 -31.56 3.39 6.15
CA LEU A 108 -31.91 3.59 7.56
C LEU A 108 -33.17 4.47 7.71
N GLU A 109 -33.28 5.54 6.91
CA GLU A 109 -34.48 6.37 6.79
C GLU A 109 -35.67 5.54 6.29
N GLY A 110 -35.48 4.74 5.24
CA GLY A 110 -36.49 3.86 4.67
C GLY A 110 -36.93 2.72 5.59
N LEU A 111 -36.03 2.22 6.43
CA LEU A 111 -36.31 1.18 7.42
C LEU A 111 -37.07 1.71 8.65
N LYS A 112 -37.40 3.02 8.72
CA LYS A 112 -37.98 3.68 9.91
C LYS A 112 -37.32 3.23 11.22
N VAL A 113 -36.00 3.01 11.17
CA VAL A 113 -35.28 2.56 12.37
C VAL A 113 -35.37 3.71 13.36
N GLU A 114 -36.08 3.49 14.48
CA GLU A 114 -36.21 4.48 15.53
C GLU A 114 -34.84 5.07 15.86
N ARG A 115 -34.68 6.41 15.76
CA ARG A 115 -33.43 7.13 16.08
C ARG A 115 -32.81 6.68 17.41
N LYS A 116 -33.65 6.32 18.40
CA LYS A 116 -33.23 5.77 19.70
C LYS A 116 -32.36 4.51 19.57
N LYS A 117 -32.61 3.65 18.58
CA LYS A 117 -31.82 2.44 18.30
C LYS A 117 -30.48 2.78 17.65
N VAL A 118 -30.46 3.75 16.74
CA VAL A 118 -29.21 4.23 16.15
C VAL A 118 -28.35 4.92 17.21
N ALA A 119 -28.94 5.75 18.07
CA ALA A 119 -28.24 6.41 19.17
C ALA A 119 -27.64 5.42 20.20
N THR A 120 -28.30 4.28 20.42
CA THR A 120 -27.75 3.20 21.28
C THR A 120 -26.62 2.41 20.61
N LEU A 121 -26.61 2.31 19.28
CA LEU A 121 -25.56 1.64 18.52
C LEU A 121 -24.31 2.51 18.30
N VAL A 122 -24.49 3.80 18.00
CA VAL A 122 -23.40 4.75 17.69
C VAL A 122 -22.73 5.32 18.97
N GLY A 123 -23.34 5.05 20.13
CA GLY A 123 -22.78 5.33 21.44
C GLY A 123 -23.22 6.68 22.04
N PRO A 124 -22.90 6.91 23.33
CA PRO A 124 -23.47 7.99 24.14
C PRO A 124 -23.12 9.41 23.62
N LYS A 125 -22.07 9.55 22.81
CA LYS A 125 -21.72 10.83 22.17
C LYS A 125 -22.78 11.33 21.18
N PHE A 126 -23.56 10.42 20.59
CA PHE A 126 -24.69 10.76 19.72
C PHE A 126 -25.99 11.00 20.51
N ALA A 127 -26.10 10.45 21.71
CA ALA A 127 -27.31 10.51 22.53
C ALA A 127 -27.46 11.83 23.34
N ALA A 128 -26.46 12.71 23.31
CA ALA A 128 -26.45 13.94 24.10
C ALA A 128 -27.23 15.10 23.48
N GLY A 129 -27.60 15.02 22.20
CA GLY A 129 -28.53 15.96 21.56
C GLY A 129 -29.96 15.45 21.65
N GLU A 130 -30.91 16.29 22.07
CA GLU A 130 -32.32 15.98 21.88
C GLU A 130 -32.57 15.74 20.38
N PRO A 131 -33.17 14.60 20.00
CA PRO A 131 -33.38 14.28 18.60
C PRO A 131 -34.46 15.21 18.04
N ASP A 132 -34.06 16.30 17.38
CA ASP A 132 -34.92 17.06 16.49
C ASP A 132 -35.28 16.17 15.27
N ASP A 133 -36.47 16.29 14.70
CA ASP A 133 -36.96 15.33 13.68
C ASP A 133 -36.17 15.40 12.37
N ASP A 134 -35.42 16.48 12.12
CA ASP A 134 -34.62 16.66 10.93
C ASP A 134 -33.16 16.21 11.13
N TRP A 135 -32.63 15.40 10.22
CA TRP A 135 -31.21 15.03 10.23
C TRP A 135 -30.41 16.20 9.65
N ASN A 136 -29.73 16.95 10.50
CA ASN A 136 -28.88 18.02 10.00
C ASN A 136 -27.58 17.46 9.39
N ASP A 137 -26.88 18.27 8.59
CA ASP A 137 -25.62 17.88 7.95
C ASP A 137 -24.51 17.52 8.96
N GLN A 138 -24.60 18.04 10.19
CA GLN A 138 -23.63 17.79 11.26
C GLN A 138 -23.80 16.38 11.86
N ASP A 139 -25.03 15.89 12.01
CA ASP A 139 -25.35 14.52 12.44
C ASP A 139 -24.85 13.53 11.39
N ARG A 140 -25.09 13.83 10.10
CA ARG A 140 -24.58 13.03 8.97
C ARG A 140 -23.05 12.96 8.98
N GLN A 141 -22.36 14.09 9.15
CA GLN A 141 -20.90 14.12 9.26
C GLN A 141 -20.39 13.34 10.47
N SER A 142 -21.09 13.40 11.60
CA SER A 142 -20.71 12.69 12.83
C SER A 142 -20.89 11.18 12.69
N VAL A 143 -21.96 10.71 12.03
CA VAL A 143 -22.17 9.28 11.74
C VAL A 143 -21.10 8.81 10.77
N ARG A 144 -20.81 9.58 9.71
CA ARG A 144 -19.75 9.25 8.75
C ARG A 144 -18.38 9.17 9.41
N ALA A 145 -18.05 10.11 10.30
CA ALA A 145 -16.79 10.10 11.04
C ALA A 145 -16.69 8.89 11.98
N TRP A 146 -17.78 8.56 12.68
CA TRP A 146 -17.84 7.37 13.52
C TRP A 146 -17.71 6.07 12.72
N LEU A 147 -18.45 5.95 11.60
CA LEU A 147 -18.38 4.78 10.71
C LEU A 147 -16.96 4.62 10.16
N GLY A 148 -16.35 5.72 9.71
CA GLY A 148 -14.98 5.74 9.21
C GLY A 148 -13.97 5.27 10.26
N ASN A 149 -14.06 5.78 11.50
CA ASN A 149 -13.17 5.37 12.59
C ASN A 149 -13.39 3.91 12.99
N THR A 150 -14.64 3.49 13.13
CA THR A 150 -15.00 2.11 13.51
C THR A 150 -14.54 1.12 12.45
N LEU A 151 -14.81 1.41 11.16
CA LEU A 151 -14.31 0.57 10.07
C LEU A 151 -12.80 0.49 10.08
N THR A 152 -12.10 1.59 10.37
CA THR A 152 -10.62 1.62 10.42
C THR A 152 -10.07 0.78 11.57
N GLU A 153 -10.70 0.83 12.75
CA GLU A 153 -10.32 0.02 13.92
C GLU A 153 -10.63 -1.46 13.71
N ASP A 154 -11.75 -1.77 13.03
CA ASP A 154 -12.23 -3.14 12.84
C ASP A 154 -11.64 -3.84 11.61
N VAL A 155 -10.97 -3.13 10.67
CA VAL A 155 -10.39 -3.73 9.44
C VAL A 155 -9.67 -5.07 9.70
N PRO A 156 -8.78 -5.19 10.70
CA PRO A 156 -8.07 -6.44 10.93
C PRO A 156 -9.00 -7.60 11.30
N SER A 157 -10.07 -7.34 12.05
CA SER A 157 -11.06 -8.35 12.40
C SER A 157 -11.95 -8.71 11.21
N MET A 158 -12.29 -7.72 10.37
CA MET A 158 -13.10 -7.91 9.16
C MET A 158 -12.35 -8.76 8.13
N ALA A 159 -11.03 -8.63 8.04
CA ALA A 159 -10.18 -9.48 7.21
C ALA A 159 -10.30 -10.96 7.59
N VAL A 160 -10.21 -11.29 8.89
CA VAL A 160 -10.36 -12.67 9.38
C VAL A 160 -11.77 -13.21 9.10
N GLN A 161 -12.79 -12.37 9.28
CA GLN A 161 -14.17 -12.75 9.01
C GLN A 161 -14.43 -12.94 7.51
N LEU A 162 -13.87 -12.07 6.65
CA LEU A 162 -13.95 -12.17 5.21
C LEU A 162 -13.29 -13.45 4.70
N GLN A 163 -12.13 -13.81 5.26
CA GLN A 163 -11.46 -15.06 4.97
C GLN A 163 -12.35 -16.28 5.29
N ALA A 164 -13.09 -16.24 6.39
CA ALA A 164 -14.01 -17.32 6.79
C ALA A 164 -15.31 -17.34 5.97
N ALA A 165 -15.86 -16.17 5.64
CA ALA A 165 -17.17 -16.03 5.00
C ALA A 165 -17.10 -16.17 3.48
N ASN A 166 -16.05 -15.64 2.83
CA ASN A 166 -15.92 -15.65 1.38
C ASN A 166 -14.44 -15.72 0.95
N LYS A 167 -13.96 -16.96 0.79
CA LYS A 167 -12.59 -17.24 0.37
C LYS A 167 -12.22 -16.62 -0.99
N ASP A 168 -13.14 -16.59 -1.95
CA ASP A 168 -12.85 -16.06 -3.29
C ASP A 168 -12.62 -14.54 -3.25
N MET A 169 -13.41 -13.81 -2.47
CA MET A 169 -13.20 -12.37 -2.24
C MET A 169 -11.89 -12.10 -1.51
N TRP A 170 -11.57 -12.93 -0.51
CA TRP A 170 -10.30 -12.83 0.22
C TRP A 170 -9.09 -13.05 -0.69
N ASP A 171 -9.11 -14.10 -1.52
CA ASP A 171 -8.03 -14.40 -2.46
C ASP A 171 -7.86 -13.26 -3.50
N ALA A 172 -8.96 -12.64 -3.95
CA ALA A 172 -8.92 -11.49 -4.83
C ALA A 172 -8.31 -10.24 -4.16
N TYR A 173 -8.69 -10.00 -2.89
CA TYR A 173 -8.13 -8.93 -2.06
C TYR A 173 -6.61 -9.14 -1.84
N GLU A 174 -6.20 -10.30 -1.34
CA GLU A 174 -4.80 -10.63 -1.04
C GLU A 174 -3.93 -10.56 -2.31
N ARG A 175 -4.46 -11.00 -3.45
CA ARG A 175 -3.79 -10.85 -4.75
C ARG A 175 -3.62 -9.37 -5.13
N ALA A 176 -4.69 -8.58 -5.04
CA ALA A 176 -4.63 -7.16 -5.41
C ALA A 176 -3.69 -6.37 -4.48
N GLU A 177 -3.75 -6.64 -3.19
CA GLU A 177 -2.89 -6.04 -2.17
C GLU A 177 -1.42 -6.38 -2.43
N SER A 178 -1.09 -7.68 -2.54
CA SER A 178 0.30 -8.13 -2.75
C SER A 178 0.89 -7.62 -4.07
N GLU A 179 0.09 -7.53 -5.14
CA GLU A 179 0.52 -6.93 -6.40
C GLU A 179 0.80 -5.43 -6.24
N SER A 180 -0.08 -4.71 -5.53
CA SER A 180 0.10 -3.28 -5.30
C SER A 180 1.34 -2.98 -4.44
N ASN A 181 1.55 -3.75 -3.38
CA ASN A 181 2.73 -3.62 -2.51
C ASN A 181 4.02 -3.92 -3.29
N PHE A 182 4.01 -4.95 -4.13
CA PHE A 182 5.13 -5.26 -5.00
C PHE A 182 5.47 -4.11 -5.95
N ARG A 183 4.47 -3.54 -6.62
CA ARG A 183 4.64 -2.41 -7.53
C ARG A 183 5.17 -1.17 -6.82
N LEU A 184 4.63 -0.83 -5.64
CA LEU A 184 5.09 0.31 -4.85
C LEU A 184 6.56 0.16 -4.47
N MET A 185 6.93 -0.97 -3.87
CA MET A 185 8.29 -1.18 -3.36
C MET A 185 9.35 -1.17 -4.46
N ILE A 186 9.00 -1.61 -5.67
CA ILE A 186 9.93 -1.62 -6.80
C ILE A 186 9.98 -0.28 -7.53
N SER A 187 8.86 0.44 -7.62
CA SER A 187 8.74 1.64 -8.45
C SER A 187 9.77 2.72 -8.12
N LEU A 188 9.99 2.99 -6.83
CA LEU A 188 10.95 4.00 -6.37
C LEU A 188 12.40 3.61 -6.66
N PRO A 189 12.94 2.48 -6.15
CA PRO A 189 14.33 2.12 -6.42
C PRO A 189 14.60 1.90 -7.91
N LEU A 190 13.61 1.43 -8.67
CA LEU A 190 13.72 1.33 -10.13
C LEU A 190 13.83 2.71 -10.80
N ALA A 191 12.98 3.67 -10.41
CA ALA A 191 13.06 5.03 -10.95
C ALA A 191 14.41 5.68 -10.64
N VAL A 192 14.90 5.52 -9.41
CA VAL A 192 16.23 6.02 -8.98
C VAL A 192 17.34 5.29 -9.73
N LEU A 193 17.24 3.97 -9.93
CA LEU A 193 18.22 3.20 -10.71
C LEU A 193 18.34 3.74 -12.13
N ILE A 194 17.21 3.90 -12.83
CA ILE A 194 17.21 4.37 -14.21
C ILE A 194 17.76 5.80 -14.29
N ALA A 195 17.36 6.68 -13.35
CA ALA A 195 17.91 8.03 -13.28
C ALA A 195 19.44 8.02 -13.02
N SER A 196 19.92 7.14 -12.13
CA SER A 196 21.35 7.01 -11.81
C SER A 196 22.17 6.51 -13.00
N VAL A 197 21.65 5.53 -13.73
CA VAL A 197 22.27 5.04 -14.98
C VAL A 197 22.29 6.15 -16.02
N GLY A 198 21.19 6.87 -16.21
CA GLY A 198 21.09 8.00 -17.13
C GLY A 198 22.11 9.10 -16.81
N CYS A 199 22.21 9.51 -15.54
CA CYS A 199 23.20 10.49 -15.09
C CYS A 199 24.64 10.04 -15.29
N LYS A 200 24.96 8.76 -15.05
CA LYS A 200 26.31 8.23 -15.28
C LYS A 200 26.69 8.17 -16.75
N LEU A 201 25.74 7.76 -17.59
CA LEU A 201 25.94 7.76 -19.05
C LEU A 201 26.11 9.18 -19.58
N TRP A 202 25.50 10.18 -18.92
CA TRP A 202 25.68 11.59 -19.22
C TRP A 202 27.05 12.13 -18.78
N SER A 203 27.52 11.78 -17.57
CA SER A 203 28.74 12.36 -16.98
C SER A 203 30.05 11.80 -17.54
N ALA A 204 30.03 10.63 -18.18
CA ALA A 204 31.23 9.96 -18.69
C ALA A 204 31.75 10.63 -19.97
N ASP A 205 32.48 11.74 -19.85
CA ASP A 205 33.39 12.40 -20.82
C ASP A 205 32.95 12.58 -22.29
N ARG A 206 31.71 12.23 -22.67
CA ARG A 206 31.20 12.34 -24.04
C ARG A 206 30.66 13.72 -24.38
N PHE A 207 30.67 14.65 -23.44
CA PHE A 207 30.22 16.03 -23.66
C PHE A 207 31.13 16.79 -24.65
N VAL A 208 32.37 16.33 -24.88
CA VAL A 208 33.35 17.07 -25.68
C VAL A 208 33.29 16.76 -27.18
N PHE A 209 32.69 15.65 -27.62
CA PHE A 209 32.86 15.19 -29.02
C PHE A 209 31.57 14.99 -29.84
N TRP A 210 30.37 15.14 -29.27
CA TRP A 210 29.13 14.93 -30.03
C TRP A 210 28.36 16.25 -30.24
N PRO A 211 28.54 16.94 -31.38
CA PRO A 211 27.79 18.15 -31.69
C PRO A 211 26.33 17.81 -32.05
N GLY A 212 25.39 18.62 -31.53
CA GLY A 212 24.04 18.80 -32.07
C GLY A 212 22.92 18.04 -31.36
N ASP A 213 22.80 16.73 -31.61
CA ASP A 213 21.49 16.07 -31.44
C ASP A 213 21.44 14.93 -30.40
N PHE A 214 22.58 14.38 -29.98
CA PHE A 214 22.60 13.23 -29.06
C PHE A 214 22.27 13.59 -27.61
N GLY A 215 22.49 14.85 -27.19
CA GLY A 215 22.10 15.34 -25.86
C GLY A 215 20.58 15.24 -25.65
N LEU A 216 19.80 15.64 -26.66
CA LEU A 216 18.33 15.57 -26.61
C LEU A 216 17.79 14.15 -26.45
N ILE A 217 18.47 13.15 -27.03
CA ILE A 217 18.08 11.74 -26.90
C ILE A 217 18.26 11.26 -25.46
N MET A 218 19.35 11.65 -24.80
CA MET A 218 19.65 11.23 -23.42
C MET A 218 18.80 11.96 -22.40
N ASP A 219 18.58 13.27 -22.57
CA ASP A 219 17.60 14.03 -21.78
C ASP A 219 16.20 13.42 -21.94
N GLY A 220 15.84 13.04 -23.16
CA GLY A 220 14.63 12.30 -23.47
C GLY A 220 14.56 10.96 -22.74
N ALA A 221 15.64 10.19 -22.67
CA ALA A 221 15.67 8.91 -21.96
C ALA A 221 15.48 9.07 -20.44
N ILE A 222 16.12 10.07 -19.82
CA ILE A 222 15.93 10.39 -18.40
C ILE A 222 14.48 10.84 -18.15
N LEU A 223 13.93 11.70 -19.01
CA LEU A 223 12.54 12.13 -18.91
C LEU A 223 11.58 10.95 -19.04
N VAL A 224 11.80 10.07 -20.02
CA VAL A 224 11.01 8.84 -20.21
C VAL A 224 11.10 7.95 -18.96
N ALA A 225 12.28 7.80 -18.37
CA ALA A 225 12.45 7.03 -17.14
C ALA A 225 11.64 7.61 -15.97
N LEU A 226 11.70 8.93 -15.76
CA LEU A 226 10.93 9.61 -14.73
C LEU A 226 9.43 9.49 -14.98
N VAL A 227 8.99 9.63 -16.24
CA VAL A 227 7.58 9.45 -16.63
C VAL A 227 7.13 8.01 -16.38
N VAL A 228 7.93 7.01 -16.75
CA VAL A 228 7.63 5.60 -16.48
C VAL A 228 7.55 5.34 -14.97
N GLY A 229 8.49 5.85 -14.18
CA GLY A 229 8.46 5.75 -12.72
C GLY A 229 7.19 6.37 -12.12
N PHE A 230 6.80 7.56 -12.61
CA PHE A 230 5.57 8.24 -12.19
C PHE A 230 4.31 7.45 -12.59
N LEU A 231 4.25 6.90 -13.80
CA LEU A 231 3.12 6.09 -14.26
C LEU A 231 2.98 4.79 -13.46
N LEU A 232 4.10 4.15 -13.09
CA LEU A 232 4.10 2.98 -12.22
C LEU A 232 3.55 3.32 -10.83
N LEU A 233 3.98 4.44 -10.24
CA LEU A 233 3.46 4.94 -8.96
C LEU A 233 1.95 5.22 -9.04
N ARG A 234 1.49 5.88 -10.10
CA ARG A 234 0.06 6.17 -10.30
C ARG A 234 -0.77 4.88 -10.41
N LYS A 235 -0.35 3.94 -11.26
CA LYS A 235 -1.03 2.66 -11.44
C LYS A 235 -1.06 1.85 -10.14
N SER A 236 0.01 1.92 -9.35
CA SER A 236 0.08 1.24 -8.06
C SER A 236 -0.93 1.81 -7.05
N ARG A 237 -1.11 3.15 -7.04
CA ARG A 237 -2.14 3.80 -6.23
C ARG A 237 -3.55 3.41 -6.66
N GLU A 238 -3.80 3.29 -7.96
CA GLU A 238 -5.11 2.82 -8.47
C GLU A 238 -5.41 1.38 -8.04
N GLN A 239 -4.41 0.50 -8.01
CA GLN A 239 -4.59 -0.89 -7.57
C GLN A 239 -4.85 -0.99 -6.06
N LEU A 240 -4.15 -0.19 -5.24
CA LEU A 240 -4.43 -0.09 -3.80
C LEU A 240 -5.88 0.33 -3.53
N ARG A 241 -6.40 1.31 -4.30
CA ARG A 241 -7.80 1.74 -4.16
C ARG A 241 -8.77 0.59 -4.44
N LYS A 242 -8.54 -0.19 -5.50
CA LYS A 242 -9.37 -1.36 -5.80
C LYS A 242 -9.34 -2.41 -4.69
N SER A 243 -8.19 -2.60 -4.04
CA SER A 243 -8.05 -3.51 -2.90
C SER A 243 -8.86 -3.01 -1.70
N ASN A 244 -8.78 -1.71 -1.37
CA ASN A 244 -9.59 -1.11 -0.30
C ASN A 244 -11.09 -1.16 -0.60
N ASP A 245 -11.50 -0.91 -1.85
CA ASP A 245 -12.91 -1.00 -2.27
C ASP A 245 -13.47 -2.42 -2.00
N ILE A 246 -12.69 -3.49 -2.21
CA ILE A 246 -13.12 -4.87 -1.92
C ILE A 246 -13.37 -5.07 -0.41
N VAL A 247 -12.48 -4.56 0.45
CA VAL A 247 -12.63 -4.67 1.92
C VAL A 247 -13.86 -3.91 2.41
N VAL A 248 -14.07 -2.70 1.90
CA VAL A 248 -15.24 -1.87 2.27
C VAL A 248 -16.53 -2.56 1.84
N LEU A 249 -16.62 -3.03 0.60
CA LEU A 249 -17.81 -3.73 0.10
C LEU A 249 -18.09 -5.02 0.88
N ALA A 250 -17.06 -5.81 1.16
CA ALA A 250 -17.16 -7.01 1.99
C ALA A 250 -17.62 -6.68 3.41
N GLY A 251 -17.10 -5.58 3.97
CA GLY A 251 -17.48 -5.09 5.27
C GLY A 251 -18.93 -4.63 5.37
N LEU A 252 -19.41 -3.94 4.34
CA LEU A 252 -20.80 -3.51 4.23
C LEU A 252 -21.74 -4.70 4.09
N ASP A 253 -21.43 -5.67 3.23
CA ASP A 253 -22.24 -6.91 3.12
C ASP A 253 -22.28 -7.67 4.46
N HIS A 254 -21.16 -7.70 5.20
CA HIS A 254 -21.11 -8.32 6.53
C HIS A 254 -21.97 -7.58 7.55
N LEU A 255 -21.85 -6.25 7.63
CA LEU A 255 -22.67 -5.43 8.53
C LEU A 255 -24.15 -5.65 8.28
N ILE A 256 -24.58 -5.72 7.01
CA ILE A 256 -25.96 -5.99 6.63
C ILE A 256 -26.40 -7.40 7.07
N ARG A 257 -25.51 -8.40 7.01
CA ARG A 257 -25.82 -9.80 7.34
C ARG A 257 -25.63 -10.18 8.81
N THR A 258 -24.98 -9.34 9.63
CA THR A 258 -24.73 -9.72 11.04
C THR A 258 -26.04 -9.87 11.82
N PRO A 259 -26.18 -10.94 12.63
CA PRO A 259 -27.40 -11.22 13.38
C PRO A 259 -27.74 -10.17 14.44
N ARG A 260 -26.84 -9.22 14.77
CA ARG A 260 -27.18 -8.06 15.61
C ARG A 260 -28.22 -7.15 14.94
N PHE A 261 -28.19 -7.01 13.62
CA PHE A 261 -29.25 -6.32 12.88
C PHE A 261 -30.52 -7.17 12.75
N MET A 262 -30.38 -8.48 12.51
CA MET A 262 -31.54 -9.38 12.43
C MET A 262 -32.28 -9.54 13.77
N SER A 263 -31.58 -9.53 14.90
CA SER A 263 -32.19 -9.60 16.23
C SER A 263 -32.91 -8.30 16.61
N ALA A 264 -32.39 -7.14 16.20
CA ALA A 264 -33.11 -5.88 16.32
C ALA A 264 -34.40 -5.87 15.49
N GLN A 265 -34.44 -6.59 14.36
CA GLN A 265 -35.61 -6.78 13.52
C GLN A 265 -36.60 -7.80 14.12
N ALA A 266 -36.11 -8.86 14.77
CA ALA A 266 -36.95 -9.86 15.41
C ALA A 266 -37.70 -9.35 16.66
N ILE A 267 -37.19 -8.30 17.32
CA ILE A 267 -37.83 -7.70 18.50
C ILE A 267 -38.99 -6.76 18.11
N TYR A 268 -39.09 -6.34 16.84
CA TYR A 268 -40.11 -5.43 16.37
C TYR A 268 -40.77 -5.98 15.10
N PRO A 269 -41.96 -6.62 15.21
CA PRO A 269 -42.65 -7.12 14.03
C PRO A 269 -42.96 -5.95 13.08
N PRO A 270 -42.99 -6.19 11.76
CA PRO A 270 -43.35 -5.16 10.80
C PRO A 270 -44.70 -4.57 11.18
N ILE A 271 -44.75 -3.24 11.32
CA ILE A 271 -46.00 -2.50 11.49
C ILE A 271 -46.77 -2.72 10.18
N CYS A 272 -47.77 -3.61 10.21
CA CYS A 272 -48.67 -3.78 9.07
C CYS A 272 -49.34 -2.44 8.75
N PRO A 273 -49.50 -2.09 7.46
CA PRO A 273 -50.22 -0.89 7.04
C PRO A 273 -51.68 -0.90 7.47
#